data_AF-A0A812I7I3-F1
#
_entry.id   AF-A0A812I7I3-F1
#
_cell.length_a   1.000
_cell.length_b   1.000
_cell.length_c   1.000
_cell.angle_alpha   90.00
_cell.angle_beta   90.00
_cell.angle_gamma   90.00
#
_symmetry.space_group_name_H-M   'P 1'
#
loop_
_entity.id
_entity.type
_entity.pdbx_description
1 polymer ?
#
loop_
_entity_poly.entity_id
_entity_poly.type
_entity_poly.pdbx_seq_one_letter_code
_entity_poly.pdbx_strand_id
1 'polypeptide(L)'
;MVKDFGDAGDACDALCMFRSGSSIREDSWRTSPLTAPCKEPGTCCLSCACPCCTACQQRQEILRLANLDYVCCGGLFADWGCCLFGRCGRSCPVLEEPFPLPISGVLLEAFCCTPFAIIGNRKLIQDEFHRASDEWDDCICCCFAASQMAQHADELRLIHRQYAHEARTYCAASLP
;
A
#
# COMPACT_ATOMS: atom_id res chain seq x y z
N MET A 1 14.14 0.94 -46.36
CA MET A 1 13.14 -0.11 -46.12
C MET A 1 12.79 -0.03 -44.64
N VAL A 2 11.72 0.72 -44.36
CA VAL A 2 11.24 1.08 -43.03
C VAL A 2 10.51 -0.14 -42.46
N LYS A 3 10.81 -0.50 -41.21
CA LYS A 3 9.89 -1.26 -40.37
C LYS A 3 9.63 -0.40 -39.15
N ASP A 4 8.45 0.21 -39.17
CA ASP A 4 7.85 0.94 -38.07
C ASP A 4 7.67 0.00 -36.87
N PHE A 5 8.32 0.32 -35.76
CA PHE A 5 7.92 -0.07 -34.42
C PHE A 5 7.18 1.13 -33.83
N GLY A 6 5.92 1.29 -34.23
CA GLY A 6 4.97 2.22 -33.60
C GLY A 6 4.24 1.55 -32.44
N ASP A 7 3.97 2.35 -31.41
CA ASP A 7 2.92 2.17 -30.39
C ASP A 7 3.12 1.16 -29.24
N ALA A 8 4.27 1.21 -28.57
CA ALA A 8 4.37 0.76 -27.17
C ALA A 8 4.78 1.87 -26.18
N GLY A 9 5.10 3.08 -26.67
CA GLY A 9 5.52 4.21 -25.83
C GLY A 9 4.39 4.89 -25.07
N ASP A 10 3.22 5.04 -25.70
CA ASP A 10 2.13 5.87 -25.15
C ASP A 10 1.45 5.26 -23.91
N ALA A 11 1.49 3.93 -23.74
CA ALA A 11 0.95 3.29 -22.54
C ALA A 11 1.85 3.50 -21.31
N CYS A 12 3.18 3.53 -21.50
CA CYS A 12 4.13 3.81 -20.43
C CYS A 12 4.14 5.31 -20.07
N ASP A 13 3.98 6.20 -21.06
CA ASP A 13 3.91 7.64 -20.80
C ASP A 13 2.60 8.03 -20.08
N ALA A 14 1.49 7.31 -20.35
CA ALA A 14 0.26 7.49 -19.57
C ALA A 14 0.44 7.10 -18.09
N LEU A 15 1.16 6.00 -17.79
CA LEU A 15 1.47 5.59 -16.42
C LEU A 15 2.43 6.56 -15.70
N CYS A 16 3.39 7.15 -16.43
CA CYS A 16 4.29 8.17 -15.88
C CYS A 16 3.60 9.52 -15.64
N MET A 17 2.60 9.90 -16.45
CA MET A 17 1.84 11.15 -16.28
C MET A 17 0.88 11.15 -15.09
N PHE A 18 0.48 9.99 -14.56
CA PHE A 18 -0.34 9.91 -13.33
C PHE A 18 0.35 10.45 -12.07
N ARG A 19 1.69 10.61 -12.11
CA ARG A 19 2.47 11.09 -10.96
C ARG A 19 2.44 12.62 -10.80
N SER A 20 1.79 13.36 -11.68
CA SER A 20 1.81 14.84 -11.66
C SER A 20 0.42 15.44 -11.85
N GLY A 21 -0.33 15.59 -10.76
CA GLY A 21 -1.31 16.69 -10.67
C GLY A 21 -2.78 16.34 -10.41
N SER A 22 -3.08 15.38 -9.52
CA SER A 22 -4.38 15.46 -8.82
C SER A 22 -4.25 16.46 -7.67
N SER A 23 -5.05 17.52 -7.71
CA SER A 23 -5.20 18.46 -6.60
C SER A 23 -5.40 17.69 -5.30
N ILE A 24 -4.56 17.94 -4.29
CA ILE A 24 -4.65 17.33 -2.96
C ILE A 24 -6.02 17.69 -2.37
N ARG A 25 -6.99 16.81 -2.58
CA ARG A 25 -8.12 16.66 -1.70
C ARG A 25 -7.57 15.77 -0.61
N GLU A 26 -7.30 16.34 0.56
CA GLU A 26 -7.05 15.56 1.78
C GLU A 26 -8.32 14.73 2.04
N ASP A 27 -8.43 13.60 1.36
CA ASP A 27 -9.55 12.70 1.51
C ASP A 27 -9.30 11.99 2.84
N SER A 28 -9.98 12.51 3.87
CA SER A 28 -10.09 11.84 5.17
C SER A 28 -10.46 10.38 4.98
N TRP A 29 -9.93 9.48 5.81
CA TRP A 29 -10.34 8.08 5.83
C TRP A 29 -11.86 7.95 5.74
N ARG A 30 -12.36 7.25 4.72
CA ARG A 30 -13.82 7.18 4.50
C ARG A 30 -14.54 6.44 5.63
N THR A 31 -13.80 5.60 6.32
CA THR A 31 -14.32 4.69 7.34
C THR A 31 -13.47 4.86 8.57
N SER A 32 -14.10 5.15 9.71
CA SER A 32 -13.42 5.13 11.00
C SER A 32 -13.04 3.68 11.35
N PRO A 33 -11.89 3.44 12.02
CA PRO A 33 -11.51 2.10 12.47
C PRO A 33 -12.62 1.42 13.28
N LEU A 34 -13.42 2.16 14.05
CA LEU A 34 -14.52 1.60 14.84
C LEU A 34 -15.68 1.09 13.98
N THR A 35 -15.88 1.67 12.80
CA THR A 35 -16.92 1.29 11.84
C THR A 35 -16.45 0.30 10.77
N ALA A 36 -15.13 0.15 10.64
CA ALA A 36 -14.50 -0.70 9.63
C ALA A 36 -14.87 -2.19 9.74
N PRO A 37 -14.97 -2.80 10.94
CA PRO A 37 -15.43 -4.18 11.07
C PRO A 37 -16.82 -4.43 10.48
N CYS A 38 -17.70 -3.42 10.49
CA CYS A 38 -19.06 -3.55 9.95
C CYS A 38 -19.09 -3.43 8.43
N LYS A 39 -18.17 -2.67 7.82
CA LYS A 39 -18.07 -2.54 6.35
C LYS A 39 -17.29 -3.69 5.73
N GLU A 40 -16.25 -4.16 6.42
CA GLU A 40 -15.36 -5.23 5.98
C GLU A 40 -15.28 -6.38 6.99
N PRO A 41 -16.42 -7.05 7.29
CA PRO A 41 -16.46 -8.09 8.31
C PRO A 41 -15.58 -9.29 7.94
N GLY A 42 -15.51 -9.64 6.65
CA GLY A 42 -14.67 -10.74 6.17
C GLY A 42 -13.18 -10.49 6.44
N THR A 43 -12.70 -9.28 6.11
CA THR A 43 -11.32 -8.87 6.39
C THR A 43 -11.06 -8.80 7.88
N CYS A 44 -12.01 -8.27 8.67
CA CYS A 44 -11.87 -8.23 10.12
C CYS A 44 -11.75 -9.63 10.73
N CYS A 45 -12.61 -10.58 10.34
CA CYS A 45 -12.54 -11.96 10.81
C CYS A 45 -11.23 -12.64 10.38
N LEU A 46 -10.81 -12.46 9.13
CA LEU A 46 -9.54 -13.01 8.65
C LEU A 46 -8.34 -12.40 9.39
N SER A 47 -8.39 -11.10 9.68
CA SER A 47 -7.38 -10.38 10.44
C SER A 47 -7.29 -10.89 11.88
N CYS A 48 -8.42 -11.22 12.51
CA CYS A 48 -8.44 -11.83 13.83
C CYS A 48 -7.84 -13.26 13.82
N ALA A 49 -8.03 -14.00 12.72
CA ALA A 49 -7.57 -15.39 12.61
C ALA A 49 -6.11 -15.54 12.14
N CYS A 50 -5.69 -14.74 11.16
CA CYS A 50 -4.33 -14.69 10.62
C CYS A 50 -3.94 -13.25 10.24
N PRO A 51 -3.55 -12.41 11.21
CA PRO A 51 -3.23 -11.01 10.95
C PRO A 51 -2.02 -10.85 10.01
N CYS A 52 -1.04 -11.75 10.08
CA CYS A 52 0.11 -11.73 9.18
C CYS A 52 -0.28 -12.01 7.72
N CYS A 53 -1.20 -12.95 7.48
CA CYS A 53 -1.71 -13.24 6.14
C CYS A 53 -2.39 -11.99 5.55
N THR A 54 -3.26 -11.34 6.32
CA THR A 54 -3.99 -10.15 5.87
C THR A 54 -3.04 -8.97 5.64
N ALA A 55 -2.11 -8.72 6.56
CA ALA A 55 -1.12 -7.66 6.39
C ALA A 55 -0.24 -7.87 5.14
N CYS A 56 0.17 -9.11 4.86
CA CYS A 56 0.92 -9.47 3.66
C CYS A 56 0.11 -9.22 2.38
N GLN A 57 -1.15 -9.64 2.34
CA GLN A 57 -2.02 -9.43 1.18
C GLN A 57 -2.20 -7.94 0.89
N GLN A 58 -2.49 -7.16 1.93
CA GLN A 58 -2.64 -5.71 1.83
C GLN A 58 -1.37 -5.02 1.33
N ARG A 59 -0.20 -5.40 1.85
CA ARG A 59 1.07 -4.82 1.38
C ARG A 59 1.30 -5.09 -0.10
N GLN A 60 1.03 -6.31 -0.57
CA GLN A 60 1.18 -6.63 -2.00
C GLN A 60 0.23 -5.82 -2.87
N GLU A 61 -1.00 -5.60 -2.40
CA GLU A 61 -2.00 -4.79 -3.10
C GLU A 61 -1.56 -3.32 -3.17
N ILE A 62 -1.12 -2.74 -2.05
CA ILE A 62 -0.58 -1.37 -1.98
C ILE A 62 0.59 -1.19 -2.95
N LEU A 63 1.59 -2.09 -2.91
CA LEU A 63 2.76 -2.00 -3.78
C LEU A 63 2.39 -2.10 -5.26
N ARG A 64 1.43 -2.96 -5.63
CA ARG A 64 0.93 -3.02 -7.01
C ARG A 64 0.19 -1.76 -7.43
N LEU A 65 -0.65 -1.21 -6.57
CA LEU A 65 -1.46 -0.03 -6.88
C LEU A 65 -0.61 1.22 -7.00
N ALA A 66 0.34 1.42 -6.08
CA ALA A 66 1.25 2.56 -6.08
C ALA A 66 2.45 2.38 -7.04
N ASN A 67 2.57 1.21 -7.68
CA ASN A 67 3.71 0.82 -8.52
C ASN A 67 5.06 1.04 -7.80
N LEU A 68 5.14 0.59 -6.55
CA LEU A 68 6.30 0.73 -5.69
C LEU A 68 7.06 -0.57 -5.51
N ASP A 69 8.37 -0.43 -5.35
CA ASP A 69 9.22 -1.52 -4.90
C ASP A 69 9.06 -1.79 -3.39
N TYR A 70 9.30 -3.03 -3.00
CA TYR A 70 9.22 -3.41 -1.59
C TYR A 70 10.36 -2.76 -0.79
N VAL A 71 9.99 -2.05 0.27
CA VAL A 71 10.87 -1.57 1.33
C VAL A 71 10.35 -2.09 2.67
N CYS A 72 11.24 -2.69 3.47
CA CYS A 72 10.89 -3.25 4.77
C CYS A 72 10.25 -2.19 5.69
N CYS A 73 9.11 -2.52 6.27
CA CYS A 73 8.26 -1.66 7.11
C CYS A 73 7.85 -0.35 6.42
N GLY A 74 7.87 -0.29 5.09
CA GLY A 74 7.61 0.95 4.35
C GLY A 74 8.61 2.07 4.66
N GLY A 75 9.84 1.72 5.07
CA GLY A 75 10.89 2.67 5.39
C GLY A 75 10.76 3.37 6.75
N LEU A 76 9.75 3.03 7.57
CA LEU A 76 9.51 3.63 8.90
C LEU A 76 10.72 3.58 9.85
N PHE A 77 11.51 2.51 9.77
CA PHE A 77 12.59 2.23 10.71
C PHE A 77 13.96 2.24 10.04
N ALA A 78 14.12 3.00 8.95
CA ALA A 78 15.40 3.18 8.27
C ALA A 78 16.49 3.63 9.26
N ASP A 79 16.16 4.57 10.15
CA ASP A 79 17.09 5.13 11.13
C ASP A 79 17.33 4.22 12.35
N TRP A 80 16.38 3.33 12.66
CA TRP A 80 16.37 2.52 13.89
C TRP A 80 16.81 1.07 13.71
N GLY A 81 16.99 0.61 12.47
CA GLY A 81 17.43 -0.75 12.16
C GLY A 81 16.36 -1.80 12.52
N CYS A 82 15.47 -2.12 11.58
CA CYS A 82 14.41 -3.10 11.81
C CYS A 82 14.96 -4.53 12.10
N CYS A 83 14.40 -5.16 13.14
CA CYS A 83 15.00 -6.24 13.96
C CYS A 83 15.02 -7.68 13.41
N LEU A 84 15.04 -7.92 12.09
CA LEU A 84 15.11 -9.32 11.57
C LEU A 84 16.36 -9.66 10.77
N PHE A 85 17.03 -8.66 10.18
CA PHE A 85 18.22 -8.88 9.37
C PHE A 85 19.45 -8.08 9.79
N GLY A 86 19.37 -7.24 10.82
CA GLY A 86 20.45 -6.30 11.10
C GLY A 86 20.64 -5.97 12.57
N ARG A 87 21.65 -6.58 13.18
CA ARG A 87 22.42 -5.95 14.24
C ARG A 87 23.38 -4.94 13.59
N CYS A 88 22.92 -3.81 13.06
CA CYS A 88 23.82 -2.82 12.44
C CYS A 88 23.21 -1.41 12.46
N GLY A 89 23.80 -0.51 13.24
CA GLY A 89 23.62 0.95 13.12
C GLY A 89 24.27 1.54 11.86
N ARG A 90 24.17 0.83 10.73
CA ARG A 90 24.52 1.25 9.38
C ARG A 90 23.66 0.46 8.40
N SER A 91 22.85 1.18 7.63
CA SER A 91 22.31 0.82 6.32
C SER A 91 22.08 -0.67 6.09
N CYS A 92 20.86 -1.15 6.32
CA CYS A 92 20.45 -2.44 5.78
C CYS A 92 20.26 -2.25 4.27
N PRO A 93 21.02 -2.95 3.39
CA PRO A 93 20.82 -2.82 1.95
C PRO A 93 19.42 -3.30 1.50
N VAL A 94 18.71 -4.07 2.34
CA VAL A 94 17.30 -4.46 2.14
C VAL A 94 16.30 -3.34 2.49
N LEU A 95 16.74 -2.30 3.22
CA LEU A 95 15.98 -1.07 3.48
C LEU A 95 16.30 0.04 2.46
N GLU A 96 17.43 -0.04 1.76
CA GLU A 96 17.91 1.00 0.84
C GLU A 96 17.77 0.63 -0.65
N GLU A 97 17.74 -0.66 -1.03
CA GLU A 97 17.61 -1.09 -2.43
C GLU A 97 16.39 -1.99 -2.69
N PRO A 98 15.68 -1.79 -3.83
CA PRO A 98 14.58 -2.66 -4.28
C PRO A 98 14.98 -4.14 -4.31
N PHE A 99 14.34 -4.97 -3.48
CA PHE A 99 14.63 -6.40 -3.48
C PHE A 99 13.94 -7.10 -4.68
N PRO A 100 14.64 -7.94 -5.47
CA PRO A 100 14.09 -8.54 -6.69
C PRO A 100 13.00 -9.60 -6.46
N LEU A 101 12.68 -9.92 -5.19
CA LEU A 101 11.64 -10.87 -4.79
C LEU A 101 10.73 -10.22 -3.72
N PRO A 102 9.75 -9.39 -4.13
CA PRO A 102 8.90 -8.63 -3.20
C PRO A 102 8.08 -9.54 -2.27
N ILE A 103 7.76 -10.77 -2.70
CA ILE A 103 6.88 -11.67 -1.94
C ILE A 103 7.57 -12.22 -0.68
N SER A 104 8.85 -12.58 -0.74
CA SER A 104 9.55 -13.17 0.42
C SER A 104 9.81 -12.14 1.51
N GLY A 105 10.14 -10.89 1.13
CA GLY A 105 10.31 -9.78 2.06
C GLY A 105 9.02 -9.45 2.79
N VAL A 106 7.93 -9.25 2.04
CA VAL A 106 6.61 -8.95 2.62
C VAL A 106 6.12 -10.06 3.54
N LEU A 107 6.30 -11.33 3.15
CA LEU A 107 5.92 -12.46 4.00
C LEU A 107 6.72 -12.45 5.31
N LEU A 108 8.03 -12.25 5.23
CA LEU A 108 8.87 -12.28 6.42
C LEU A 108 8.55 -11.13 7.38
N GLU A 109 8.36 -9.91 6.86
CA GLU A 109 7.90 -8.77 7.64
C GLU A 109 6.54 -9.05 8.29
N ALA A 110 5.58 -9.56 7.51
CA ALA A 110 4.24 -9.80 8.01
C ALA A 110 4.19 -10.86 9.11
N PHE A 111 5.01 -11.91 9.03
CA PHE A 111 5.04 -13.01 10.02
C PHE A 111 5.89 -12.71 11.24
N CYS A 112 7.00 -11.99 11.09
CA CYS A 112 7.93 -11.76 12.19
C CYS A 112 7.79 -10.36 12.82
N CYS A 113 7.15 -9.41 12.12
CA CYS A 113 6.95 -8.04 12.55
C CYS A 113 5.52 -7.56 12.24
N THR A 114 4.50 -8.39 12.50
CA THR A 114 3.10 -8.12 12.12
C THR A 114 2.59 -6.72 12.51
N PRO A 115 2.82 -6.20 13.74
CA PRO A 115 2.38 -4.85 14.09
C PRO A 115 3.03 -3.79 13.19
N PHE A 116 4.34 -3.89 12.95
CA PHE A 116 5.06 -2.95 12.08
C PHE A 116 4.64 -3.08 10.62
N ALA A 117 4.31 -4.29 10.16
CA ALA A 117 3.74 -4.49 8.83
C ALA A 117 2.43 -3.74 8.66
N ILE A 118 1.56 -3.74 9.68
CA ILE A 118 0.28 -3.03 9.67
C ILE A 118 0.49 -1.51 9.69
N ILE A 119 1.39 -0.98 10.54
CA ILE A 119 1.74 0.45 10.55
C ILE A 119 2.32 0.86 9.19
N GLY A 120 3.23 0.06 8.65
CA GLY A 120 3.84 0.33 7.35
C GLY A 120 2.82 0.31 6.22
N ASN A 121 1.83 -0.60 6.24
CA ASN A 121 0.73 -0.61 5.28
C ASN A 121 -0.06 0.71 5.35
N ARG A 122 -0.39 1.13 6.57
CA ARG A 122 -1.14 2.35 6.81
C ARG A 122 -0.40 3.59 6.32
N LYS A 123 0.87 3.72 6.68
CA LYS A 123 1.72 4.83 6.24
C LYS A 123 1.82 4.88 4.72
N LEU A 124 2.06 3.74 4.06
CA LEU A 124 2.10 3.72 2.60
C LEU A 124 0.77 4.16 1.98
N ILE A 125 -0.37 3.81 2.59
CA ILE A 125 -1.67 4.31 2.13
C ILE A 125 -1.77 5.84 2.28
N GLN A 126 -1.27 6.38 3.39
CA GLN A 126 -1.26 7.82 3.66
C GLN A 126 -0.35 8.57 2.70
N ASP A 127 0.89 8.11 2.54
CA ASP A 127 1.92 8.77 1.73
C ASP A 127 1.57 8.70 0.23
N GLU A 128 1.20 7.53 -0.27
CA GLU A 128 1.02 7.31 -1.72
C GLU A 128 -0.38 7.65 -2.23
N PHE A 129 -1.41 7.52 -1.38
CA PHE A 129 -2.79 7.85 -1.75
C PHE A 129 -3.30 9.10 -1.03
N HIS A 130 -2.40 9.90 -0.44
CA HIS A 130 -2.69 11.19 0.19
C HIS A 130 -3.84 11.13 1.22
N ARG A 131 -3.85 10.10 2.06
CA ARG A 131 -4.83 9.96 3.16
C ARG A 131 -4.35 10.69 4.40
N ALA A 132 -5.26 11.41 5.04
CA ALA A 132 -4.95 12.18 6.24
C ALA A 132 -4.54 11.27 7.41
N SER A 133 -3.63 11.76 8.24
CA SER A 133 -3.34 11.15 9.54
C SER A 133 -4.54 11.26 10.48
N ASP A 134 -4.76 10.23 11.30
CA ASP A 134 -5.79 10.23 12.34
C ASP A 134 -5.25 9.79 13.71
N GLU A 135 -6.08 9.89 14.74
CA GLU A 135 -5.74 9.56 16.14
C GLU A 135 -5.38 8.07 16.36
N TRP A 136 -5.60 7.21 15.36
CA TRP A 136 -5.36 5.77 15.42
C TRP A 136 -4.03 5.36 14.78
N ASP A 137 -3.31 6.30 14.15
CA ASP A 137 -2.01 6.09 13.53
C ASP A 137 -0.96 5.55 14.52
N ASP A 138 -0.96 6.09 15.74
CA ASP A 138 0.00 5.73 16.79
C ASP A 138 -0.51 4.60 17.72
N CYS A 139 -1.74 4.13 17.53
CA CYS A 139 -2.42 3.21 18.46
C CYS A 139 -2.66 1.82 17.84
N ILE A 140 -1.59 1.04 17.65
CA ILE A 140 -1.73 -0.41 17.41
C ILE A 140 -1.79 -1.13 18.75
N CYS A 141 -3.00 -1.30 19.27
CA CYS A 141 -3.28 -2.34 20.25
C CYS A 141 -3.81 -3.59 19.52
N CYS A 142 -3.52 -4.79 20.04
CA CYS A 142 -3.89 -6.06 19.41
C CYS A 142 -5.38 -6.14 19.03
N CYS A 143 -6.25 -5.52 19.83
CA CYS A 143 -7.70 -5.47 19.58
C CYS A 143 -8.11 -4.51 18.44
N PHE A 144 -7.26 -3.54 18.10
CA PHE A 144 -7.51 -2.57 17.02
C PHE A 144 -6.83 -2.95 15.71
N ALA A 145 -5.87 -3.88 15.73
CA ALA A 145 -5.17 -4.35 14.53
C ALA A 145 -6.15 -4.87 13.47
N ALA A 146 -7.14 -5.67 13.87
CA ALA A 146 -8.16 -6.19 12.94
C ALA A 146 -9.06 -5.10 12.37
N SER A 147 -9.41 -4.11 13.20
CA SER A 147 -10.20 -2.95 12.80
C SER A 147 -9.45 -2.04 11.82
N GLN A 148 -8.15 -1.82 12.05
CA GLN A 148 -7.28 -1.06 11.14
C GLN A 148 -7.09 -1.81 9.81
N MET A 149 -6.84 -3.12 9.84
CA MET A 149 -6.77 -3.90 8.60
C MET A 149 -8.10 -3.92 7.85
N ALA A 150 -9.24 -3.98 8.55
CA ALA A 150 -10.55 -3.82 7.91
C ALA A 150 -10.70 -2.44 7.25
N GLN A 151 -10.21 -1.38 7.90
CA GLN A 151 -10.22 -0.03 7.34
C GLN A 151 -9.34 0.07 6.09
N HIS A 152 -8.13 -0.50 6.13
CA HIS A 152 -7.23 -0.54 4.98
C HIS A 152 -7.87 -1.25 3.78
N ALA A 153 -8.57 -2.36 4.01
CA ALA A 153 -9.24 -3.10 2.94
C ALA A 153 -10.40 -2.31 2.31
N ASP A 154 -11.21 -1.61 3.10
CA ASP A 154 -12.24 -0.72 2.57
C ASP A 154 -11.59 0.38 1.71
N GLU A 155 -10.52 0.99 2.21
CA GLU A 155 -9.81 2.07 1.52
C GLU A 155 -9.19 1.60 0.19
N LEU A 156 -8.51 0.45 0.18
CA LEU A 156 -7.95 -0.12 -1.05
C LEU A 156 -9.02 -0.44 -2.09
N ARG A 157 -10.21 -0.88 -1.68
CA ARG A 157 -11.35 -1.07 -2.61
C ARG A 157 -11.82 0.23 -3.23
N LEU A 158 -11.77 1.34 -2.49
CA LEU A 158 -12.13 2.66 -3.02
C LEU A 158 -11.10 3.15 -4.02
N ILE A 159 -9.82 3.03 -3.66
CA ILE A 159 -8.70 3.35 -4.52
C ILE A 159 -8.81 2.56 -5.83
N HIS A 160 -9.06 1.25 -5.76
CA HIS A 160 -9.33 0.42 -6.94
C HIS A 160 -10.47 0.94 -7.81
N ARG A 161 -11.58 1.39 -7.20
CA ARG A 161 -12.73 1.95 -7.93
C ARG A 161 -12.40 3.30 -8.57
N GLN A 162 -11.60 4.13 -7.90
CA GLN A 162 -11.13 5.42 -8.42
C GLN A 162 -10.27 5.19 -9.67
N TYR A 163 -9.23 4.36 -9.57
CA TYR A 163 -8.39 4.00 -10.72
C TYR A 163 -9.20 3.37 -11.86
N ALA A 164 -10.17 2.50 -11.55
CA ALA A 164 -11.02 1.89 -12.57
C ALA A 164 -11.96 2.90 -13.25
N HIS A 165 -12.43 3.94 -12.54
CA HIS A 165 -13.24 5.00 -13.10
C HIS A 165 -12.39 5.90 -14.01
N GLU A 166 -11.22 6.31 -13.52
CA GLU A 166 -10.27 7.13 -14.27
C GLU A 166 -9.87 6.44 -15.57
N ALA A 167 -9.47 5.16 -15.52
CA ALA A 167 -9.14 4.38 -16.70
C ALA A 167 -10.27 4.37 -17.75
N ARG A 168 -11.54 4.24 -17.32
CA ARG A 168 -12.68 4.30 -18.25
C ARG A 168 -12.88 5.68 -18.85
N THR A 169 -12.74 6.75 -18.05
CA THR A 169 -12.88 8.12 -18.57
C THR A 169 -11.79 8.46 -19.57
N TYR A 170 -10.55 8.01 -19.35
CA TYR A 170 -9.46 8.19 -20.31
C TYR A 170 -9.71 7.40 -21.60
N CYS A 171 -10.12 6.14 -21.53
CA CYS A 171 -10.47 5.36 -22.72
C CYS A 171 -11.65 5.95 -23.50
N ALA A 172 -12.64 6.52 -22.81
CA ALA A 172 -13.79 7.16 -23.46
C ALA A 172 -13.40 8.49 -24.13
N ALA A 173 -12.44 9.23 -23.56
CA ALA A 173 -11.95 10.49 -24.12
C ALA A 173 -10.98 10.30 -25.30
N SER A 174 -10.35 9.12 -25.43
CA SER A 174 -9.40 8.80 -26.50
C SER A 174 -10.03 8.10 -27.72
N LEU A 175 -11.34 7.86 -27.73
CA LEU A 175 -12.09 7.37 -28.89
C LEU A 175 -12.56 8.57 -29.75
N PRO A 176 -12.08 8.72 -31.02
CA PRO A 176 -12.47 9.81 -31.91
C PRO A 176 -13.91 9.74 -32.43
#